data_AF-A0A7X5URG3-F1
#
_entry.id   AF-A0A7X5URG3-F1
#
_cell.length_a   1.000
_cell.length_b   1.000
_cell.length_c   1.000
_cell.angle_alpha   90.00
_cell.angle_beta   90.00
_cell.angle_gamma   90.00
#
_symmetry.space_group_name_H-M   'P 1'
#
loop_
_entity.id
_entity.type
_entity.pdbx_description
1 polymer ?
#
loop_
_entity_poly.entity_id
_entity_poly.type
_entity_poly.pdbx_seq_one_letter_code
_entity_poly.pdbx_strand_id
1 'polypeptide(L)'
;MSPQLWWYLARAGGLVAWALLTLTVTWGLLLRTRLVPAVHPRALLEWHRFIAGLAVAFTAAHLTGILADSYITFGPSDVLVPFASQWRPLPVALGVLGLYLSLAVVGTSALMRLLPRGLWWLIHSSSYVLFAVATAHAVTAGTDAANLAMVAAVAVSVASVLFLTLLRILSPDPQPRAALARFHPLEVADVRRETHSAVSVAFRLPRELAGAYRFRPGQHVTLRARIGGTEVRRPYSICSGVADGELRVAVKHISGGLMSTWVNSDLRVGDVVEVMTPTGTFGASIAPRANRHLLGVAAGSGITPVLSIVSSVLALEPRSHCTLLYGNRTVADIMFGRQLARLERQYWPRLRVVHLLSRQPVKPPAIPGRLTAGVLAELADRIGLRTVDEAYLCGPASMTAELRDALSAMGTPTEGIHIEHFVPPPVPVVEEGGQLNRSMTIVHAGSATRVRVSAGETILDSGLRAGLDLPYSCRSGVCGTCRAVACEGEVSDGAGSGGRANDRVLLACRSRPDSDDVVVSFDALGS
;
A
#
# COMPACT_ATOMS: atom_id res chain seq x y z
N MET A 1 -21.80 51.23 13.46
CA MET A 1 -22.00 49.80 13.78
C MET A 1 -22.24 49.69 15.28
N SER A 2 -23.16 48.84 15.73
CA SER A 2 -23.40 48.69 17.18
C SER A 2 -22.15 48.07 17.85
N PRO A 3 -21.72 48.57 19.02
CA PRO A 3 -20.59 47.99 19.77
C PRO A 3 -20.74 46.48 20.03
N GLN A 4 -22.00 46.02 20.11
CA GLN A 4 -22.37 44.62 20.33
C GLN A 4 -21.98 43.69 19.18
N LEU A 5 -21.84 44.22 17.94
CA LEU A 5 -21.54 43.41 16.77
C LEU A 5 -20.19 42.70 16.89
N TRP A 6 -19.16 43.40 17.36
CA TRP A 6 -17.81 42.85 17.49
C TRP A 6 -17.74 41.78 18.58
N TRP A 7 -18.43 42.00 19.69
CA TRP A 7 -18.59 41.01 20.74
C TRP A 7 -19.30 39.74 20.26
N TYR A 8 -20.41 39.88 19.51
CA TYR A 8 -21.10 38.73 18.93
C TYR A 8 -20.23 38.00 17.89
N LEU A 9 -19.50 38.75 17.05
CA LEU A 9 -18.60 38.18 16.05
C LEU A 9 -17.45 37.39 16.70
N ALA A 10 -16.82 37.95 17.73
CA ALA A 10 -15.79 37.27 18.50
C ALA A 10 -16.35 35.98 19.11
N ARG A 11 -17.47 36.06 19.82
CA ARG A 11 -18.03 34.90 20.53
C ARG A 11 -18.52 33.80 19.58
N ALA A 12 -19.32 34.15 18.57
CA ALA A 12 -19.81 33.19 17.58
C ALA A 12 -18.65 32.61 16.75
N GLY A 13 -17.69 33.45 16.36
CA GLY A 13 -16.49 33.02 15.65
C GLY A 13 -15.70 31.96 16.42
N GLY A 14 -15.48 32.18 17.73
CA GLY A 14 -14.77 31.24 18.59
C GLY A 14 -15.49 29.89 18.75
N LEU A 15 -16.80 29.92 18.98
CA LEU A 15 -17.61 28.70 19.10
C LEU A 15 -17.65 27.89 17.80
N VAL A 16 -17.83 28.56 16.66
CA VAL A 16 -17.83 27.91 15.34
C VAL A 16 -16.45 27.36 15.00
N ALA A 17 -15.38 28.11 15.29
CA ALA A 17 -14.00 27.62 15.10
C ALA A 17 -13.72 26.35 15.91
N TRP A 18 -14.14 26.31 17.18
CA TRP A 18 -14.01 25.11 18.03
C TRP A 18 -14.82 23.92 17.51
N ALA A 19 -16.06 24.13 17.07
CA ALA A 19 -16.89 23.08 16.51
C ALA A 19 -16.28 22.50 15.21
N LEU A 20 -15.75 23.36 14.34
CA LEU A 20 -15.08 22.95 13.09
C LEU A 20 -13.75 22.23 13.35
N LEU A 21 -12.98 22.66 14.35
CA LEU A 21 -11.79 21.94 14.79
C LEU A 21 -12.14 20.54 15.29
N THR A 22 -13.17 20.42 16.13
CA THR A 22 -13.68 19.13 16.61
C THR A 22 -14.09 18.22 15.46
N LEU A 23 -14.84 18.75 14.49
CA LEU A 23 -15.25 18.01 13.32
C LEU A 23 -14.05 17.55 12.48
N THR A 24 -13.03 18.41 12.35
CA THR A 24 -11.80 18.09 11.61
C THR A 24 -11.03 16.94 12.26
N VAL A 25 -10.88 16.95 13.59
CA VAL A 25 -10.17 15.90 14.35
C VAL A 25 -10.94 14.59 14.32
N THR A 26 -12.26 14.62 14.59
CA THR A 26 -13.11 13.42 14.55
C THR A 26 -13.19 12.83 13.15
N TRP A 27 -13.31 13.66 12.12
CA TRP A 27 -13.27 13.22 10.72
C TRP A 27 -11.91 12.59 10.39
N GLY A 28 -10.80 13.25 10.74
CA GLY A 28 -9.45 12.71 10.54
C GLY A 28 -9.22 11.35 11.21
N LEU A 29 -9.81 11.15 12.39
CA LEU A 29 -9.83 9.86 13.09
C LEU A 29 -10.69 8.83 12.36
N LEU A 30 -11.91 9.19 11.94
CA LEU A 30 -12.82 8.29 11.22
C LEU A 30 -12.21 7.75 9.93
N LEU A 31 -11.51 8.60 9.16
CA LEU A 31 -10.78 8.19 7.95
C LEU A 31 -9.69 7.14 8.20
N ARG A 32 -9.26 6.98 9.46
CA ARG A 32 -8.28 5.97 9.88
C ARG A 32 -8.94 4.73 10.49
N THR A 33 -10.25 4.71 10.66
CA THR A 33 -11.02 3.57 11.17
C THR A 33 -11.72 2.82 10.05
N ARG A 34 -12.14 1.57 10.31
CA ARG A 34 -12.94 0.78 9.36
C ARG A 34 -14.45 1.12 9.37
N LEU A 35 -14.84 2.16 10.11
CA LEU A 35 -16.25 2.54 10.27
C LEU A 35 -16.80 3.25 9.03
N VAL A 36 -15.93 3.90 8.25
CA VAL A 36 -16.31 4.56 6.99
C VAL A 36 -15.80 3.68 5.83
N PRO A 37 -16.70 3.03 5.06
CA PRO A 37 -16.29 2.29 3.87
C PRO A 37 -15.63 3.24 2.87
N ALA A 38 -14.43 2.89 2.41
CA ALA A 38 -13.61 3.73 1.54
C ALA A 38 -14.10 3.67 0.08
N VAL A 39 -15.28 4.23 -0.18
CA VAL A 39 -15.88 4.25 -1.53
C VAL A 39 -15.23 5.34 -2.40
N HIS A 40 -14.87 6.49 -1.82
CA HIS A 40 -14.22 7.62 -2.53
C HIS A 40 -13.15 8.34 -1.68
N PRO A 41 -11.92 7.79 -1.56
CA PRO A 41 -10.90 8.29 -0.62
C PRO A 41 -10.43 9.74 -0.87
N ARG A 42 -10.53 10.25 -2.11
CA ARG A 42 -10.15 11.64 -2.44
C ARG A 42 -11.14 12.67 -1.92
N ALA A 43 -12.44 12.46 -2.21
CA ALA A 43 -13.50 13.35 -1.75
C ALA A 43 -13.49 13.46 -0.22
N LEU A 44 -13.30 12.33 0.48
CA LEU A 44 -13.21 12.30 1.94
C LEU A 44 -12.05 13.15 2.50
N LEU A 45 -10.89 13.14 1.82
CA LEU A 45 -9.74 13.96 2.21
C LEU A 45 -9.93 15.45 1.85
N GLU A 46 -10.61 15.75 0.75
CA GLU A 46 -10.99 17.12 0.38
C GLU A 46 -11.93 17.72 1.42
N TRP A 47 -12.92 16.95 1.90
CA TRP A 47 -13.76 17.35 3.03
C TRP A 47 -12.95 17.68 4.27
N HIS A 48 -11.96 16.85 4.63
CA HIS A 48 -11.08 17.12 5.77
C HIS A 48 -10.36 18.47 5.64
N ARG A 49 -9.82 18.76 4.44
CA ARG A 49 -9.12 20.03 4.16
C ARG A 49 -10.07 21.22 4.17
N PHE A 50 -11.26 21.06 3.61
CA PHE A 50 -12.27 22.11 3.56
C PHE A 50 -12.73 22.51 4.96
N ILE A 51 -13.08 21.54 5.81
CA ILE A 51 -13.52 21.78 7.19
C ILE A 51 -12.38 22.42 8.01
N ALA A 52 -11.14 21.94 7.85
CA ALA A 52 -9.97 22.53 8.50
C ALA A 52 -9.74 23.99 8.06
N GLY A 53 -9.90 24.29 6.77
CA GLY A 53 -9.80 25.65 6.24
C GLY A 53 -10.86 26.58 6.82
N LEU A 54 -12.11 26.10 6.97
CA LEU A 54 -13.16 26.86 7.65
C LEU A 54 -12.81 27.13 9.12
N ALA A 55 -12.25 26.16 9.85
CA ALA A 55 -11.83 26.36 11.23
C ALA A 55 -10.82 27.51 11.37
N VAL A 56 -9.87 27.61 10.45
CA VAL A 56 -8.89 28.72 10.39
C VAL A 56 -9.58 30.04 10.08
N ALA A 57 -10.48 30.08 9.10
CA ALA A 57 -11.21 31.29 8.74
C ALA A 57 -12.05 31.84 9.91
N PHE A 58 -12.75 30.96 10.64
CA PHE A 58 -13.51 31.36 11.82
C PHE A 58 -12.63 31.73 13.02
N THR A 59 -11.43 31.14 13.14
CA THR A 59 -10.42 31.60 14.12
C THR A 59 -9.95 33.02 13.79
N ALA A 60 -9.74 33.35 12.52
CA ALA A 60 -9.39 34.71 12.10
C ALA A 60 -10.55 35.71 12.34
N ALA A 61 -11.79 35.30 12.10
CA ALA A 61 -12.98 36.10 12.43
C ALA A 61 -13.10 36.35 13.94
N HIS A 62 -12.83 35.33 14.76
CA HIS A 62 -12.78 35.42 16.22
C HIS A 62 -11.74 36.46 16.69
N LEU A 63 -10.50 36.39 16.19
CA LEU A 63 -9.43 37.33 16.53
C LEU A 63 -9.74 38.76 16.05
N THR A 64 -10.28 38.91 14.85
CA THR A 64 -10.73 40.21 14.32
C THR A 64 -11.81 40.81 15.22
N GLY A 65 -12.78 40.00 15.66
CA GLY A 65 -13.81 40.44 16.60
C GLY A 65 -13.25 40.91 17.93
N ILE A 66 -12.24 40.20 18.48
CA ILE A 66 -11.57 40.58 19.73
C ILE A 66 -10.82 41.92 19.57
N LEU A 67 -10.05 42.08 18.51
CA LEU A 67 -9.25 43.29 18.27
C LEU A 67 -10.10 44.53 17.96
N ALA A 68 -11.31 44.31 17.41
CA ALA A 68 -12.25 45.39 17.10
C ALA A 68 -13.25 45.65 18.24
N ASP A 69 -13.23 44.86 19.32
CA ASP A 69 -14.10 45.03 20.46
C ASP A 69 -13.74 46.31 21.25
N SER A 70 -14.74 47.13 21.54
CA SER A 70 -14.57 48.38 22.27
C SER A 70 -14.92 48.28 23.75
N TYR A 71 -15.37 47.11 24.22
CA TYR A 71 -15.78 46.88 25.61
C TYR A 71 -14.64 46.30 26.45
N ILE A 72 -13.94 45.29 25.93
CA ILE A 72 -12.72 44.74 26.49
C ILE A 72 -11.60 45.08 25.50
N THR A 73 -10.90 46.18 25.72
CA THR A 73 -9.85 46.64 24.80
C THR A 73 -8.67 45.67 24.83
N PHE A 74 -8.54 44.84 23.79
CA PHE A 74 -7.39 43.97 23.57
C PHE A 74 -6.40 44.60 22.59
N GLY A 75 -5.13 44.65 22.97
CA GLY A 75 -4.03 45.00 22.07
C GLY A 75 -3.52 43.79 21.26
N PRO A 76 -2.73 44.01 20.20
CA PRO A 76 -2.11 42.92 19.45
C PRO A 76 -1.23 41.99 20.29
N SER A 77 -0.56 42.53 21.32
CA SER A 77 0.24 41.73 22.26
C SER A 77 -0.62 40.75 23.06
N ASP A 78 -1.85 41.14 23.41
CA ASP A 78 -2.73 40.34 24.28
C ASP A 78 -3.25 39.08 23.58
N VAL A 79 -3.32 39.10 22.24
CA VAL A 79 -3.78 37.97 21.42
C VAL A 79 -2.65 37.19 20.75
N LEU A 80 -1.42 37.71 20.79
CA LEU A 80 -0.25 37.07 20.17
C LEU A 80 0.78 36.57 21.17
N VAL A 81 0.78 37.03 22.43
CA VAL A 81 1.77 36.63 23.44
C VAL A 81 1.04 35.99 24.63
N PRO A 82 1.34 34.71 24.96
CA PRO A 82 0.73 34.06 26.12
C PRO A 82 0.95 34.89 27.40
N PHE A 83 -0.09 35.02 28.23
CA PHE A 83 -0.09 35.77 29.49
C PHE A 83 0.13 37.29 29.39
N ALA A 84 0.13 37.89 28.20
CA ALA A 84 0.22 39.34 28.07
C ALA A 84 -1.08 40.05 28.52
N SER A 85 -2.24 39.44 28.29
CA SER A 85 -3.52 39.99 28.72
C SER A 85 -3.71 39.94 30.23
N GLN A 86 -4.15 41.05 30.82
CA GLN A 86 -4.59 41.09 32.22
C GLN A 86 -5.99 40.51 32.41
N TRP A 87 -6.77 40.39 31.33
CA TRP A 87 -8.11 39.80 31.38
C TRP A 87 -8.00 38.28 31.27
N ARG A 88 -8.39 37.56 32.34
CA ARG A 88 -8.38 36.08 32.39
C ARG A 88 -7.10 35.48 31.76
N PRO A 89 -5.93 35.73 32.36
CA PRO A 89 -4.63 35.49 31.72
C PRO A 89 -4.43 34.03 31.27
N LEU A 90 -4.86 33.06 32.08
CA LEU A 90 -4.74 31.63 31.74
C LEU A 90 -5.65 31.23 30.56
N PRO A 91 -6.97 31.49 30.57
CA PRO A 91 -7.82 31.22 29.40
C PRO A 91 -7.32 31.89 28.12
N VAL A 92 -6.88 33.15 28.18
CA VAL A 92 -6.33 33.85 27.01
C VAL A 92 -5.04 33.20 26.53
N ALA A 93 -4.11 32.85 27.43
CA ALA A 93 -2.88 32.14 27.09
C ALA A 93 -3.14 30.79 26.39
N LEU A 94 -4.16 30.03 26.82
CA LEU A 94 -4.58 28.81 26.13
C LEU A 94 -5.07 29.10 24.70
N GLY A 95 -5.78 30.20 24.49
CA GLY A 95 -6.20 30.66 23.16
C GLY A 95 -5.00 30.96 22.25
N VAL A 96 -3.98 31.68 22.77
CA VAL A 96 -2.74 31.99 22.04
C VAL A 96 -1.94 30.72 21.70
N LEU A 97 -1.81 29.79 22.65
CA LEU A 97 -1.16 28.49 22.39
C LEU A 97 -1.93 27.67 21.35
N GLY A 98 -3.27 27.69 21.40
CA GLY A 98 -4.13 27.09 20.39
C GLY A 98 -3.91 27.71 19.00
N LEU A 99 -3.77 29.03 18.91
CA LEU A 99 -3.43 29.72 17.66
C LEU A 99 -2.08 29.23 17.11
N TYR A 100 -1.05 29.15 17.94
CA TYR A 100 0.28 28.67 17.52
C TYR A 100 0.23 27.23 16.99
N LEU A 101 -0.43 26.33 17.72
CA LEU A 101 -0.59 24.94 17.32
C LEU A 101 -1.41 24.82 16.02
N SER A 102 -2.46 25.62 15.87
CA SER A 102 -3.27 25.67 14.64
C SER A 102 -2.43 26.10 13.43
N LEU A 103 -1.65 27.18 13.56
CA LEU A 103 -0.75 27.65 12.52
C LEU A 103 0.33 26.62 12.18
N ALA A 104 0.90 25.95 13.19
CA ALA A 104 1.87 24.88 12.97
C ALA A 104 1.25 23.70 12.23
N VAL A 105 0.09 23.20 12.67
CA VAL A 105 -0.60 22.05 12.04
C VAL A 105 -1.00 22.39 10.61
N VAL A 106 -1.63 23.54 10.38
CA VAL A 106 -2.13 23.94 9.05
C VAL A 106 -0.98 24.28 8.11
N GLY A 107 -0.02 25.07 8.58
CA GLY A 107 1.16 25.46 7.80
C GLY A 107 1.99 24.26 7.38
N THR A 108 2.28 23.34 8.30
CA THR A 108 3.00 22.09 7.95
C THR A 108 2.17 21.15 7.09
N SER A 109 0.84 21.17 7.20
CA SER A 109 -0.02 20.38 6.31
C SER A 109 -0.10 20.95 4.90
N ALA A 110 -0.03 22.28 4.73
CA ALA A 110 0.08 22.93 3.43
C ALA A 110 1.45 22.67 2.78
N LEU A 111 2.50 22.67 3.61
CA LEU A 111 3.89 22.40 3.21
C LEU A 111 4.26 20.90 3.30
N MET A 112 3.28 20.00 3.46
CA MET A 112 3.55 18.58 3.74
C MET A 112 4.36 17.87 2.66
N ARG A 113 4.41 18.45 1.45
CA ARG A 113 5.20 17.94 0.31
C ARG A 113 6.69 18.25 0.45
N LEU A 114 7.06 19.25 1.25
CA LEU A 114 8.41 19.77 1.43
C LEU A 114 9.03 19.35 2.78
N LEU A 115 8.24 18.76 3.68
CA LEU A 115 8.67 18.41 5.03
C LEU A 115 8.93 16.90 5.16
N PRO A 116 9.94 16.47 5.95
CA PRO A 116 10.11 15.08 6.32
C PRO A 116 8.82 14.54 6.95
N ARG A 117 8.32 13.40 6.46
CA ARG A 117 7.02 12.85 6.92
C ARG A 117 6.97 12.59 8.42
N GLY A 118 8.08 12.22 9.06
CA GLY A 118 8.13 12.05 10.52
C GLY A 118 7.90 13.35 11.26
N LEU A 119 8.50 14.45 10.79
CA LEU A 119 8.29 15.79 11.34
C LEU A 119 6.87 16.29 11.09
N TRP A 120 6.37 16.14 9.86
CA TRP A 120 4.97 16.46 9.54
C TRP A 120 4.01 15.64 10.41
N TRP A 121 4.24 14.34 10.57
CA TRP A 121 3.38 13.47 11.38
C TRP A 121 3.41 13.87 12.86
N LEU A 122 4.59 14.19 13.40
CA LEU A 122 4.75 14.66 14.78
C LEU A 122 3.94 15.96 14.99
N ILE A 123 4.12 16.94 14.10
CA ILE A 123 3.45 18.23 14.19
C ILE A 123 1.94 18.08 13.94
N HIS A 124 1.53 17.32 12.94
CA HIS A 124 0.11 17.07 12.67
C HIS A 124 -0.56 16.28 13.80
N SER A 125 0.18 15.41 14.51
CA SER A 125 -0.29 14.73 15.73
C SER A 125 -0.41 15.68 16.93
N SER A 126 0.14 16.90 16.87
CA SER A 126 -0.18 17.93 17.87
C SER A 126 -1.62 18.44 17.77
N SER A 127 -2.38 18.06 16.74
CA SER A 127 -3.82 18.35 16.62
C SER A 127 -4.66 17.85 17.81
N TYR A 128 -4.24 16.79 18.51
CA TYR A 128 -4.89 16.34 19.75
C TYR A 128 -4.64 17.33 20.90
N VAL A 129 -3.42 17.87 20.99
CA VAL A 129 -3.06 18.91 21.97
C VAL A 129 -3.79 20.20 21.64
N LEU A 130 -3.85 20.59 20.36
CA LEU A 130 -4.65 21.71 19.88
C LEU A 130 -6.12 21.57 20.29
N PHE A 131 -6.74 20.41 20.04
CA PHE A 131 -8.12 20.15 20.44
C PHE A 131 -8.31 20.29 21.96
N ALA A 132 -7.41 19.72 22.76
CA ALA A 132 -7.48 19.81 24.22
C ALA A 132 -7.35 21.26 24.71
N VAL A 133 -6.36 22.00 24.21
CA VAL A 133 -6.09 23.40 24.56
C VAL A 133 -7.23 24.32 24.11
N ALA A 134 -7.72 24.17 22.88
CA ALA A 134 -8.84 24.94 22.36
C ALA A 134 -10.15 24.65 23.13
N THR A 135 -10.37 23.40 23.53
CA THR A 135 -11.53 23.04 24.37
C THR A 135 -11.40 23.64 25.76
N ALA A 136 -10.21 23.58 26.38
CA ALA A 136 -9.94 24.22 27.67
C ALA A 136 -10.12 25.74 27.59
N HIS A 137 -9.67 26.39 26.51
CA HIS A 137 -9.93 27.80 26.24
C HIS A 137 -11.43 28.08 26.15
N ALA A 138 -12.17 27.33 25.32
CA ALA A 138 -13.60 27.53 25.11
C ALA A 138 -14.43 27.44 26.41
N VAL A 139 -14.09 26.49 27.30
CA VAL A 139 -14.82 26.30 28.57
C VAL A 139 -14.37 27.23 29.70
N THR A 140 -13.21 27.88 29.60
CA THR A 140 -12.69 28.76 30.68
C THR A 140 -12.73 30.24 30.34
N ALA A 141 -12.73 30.61 29.05
CA ALA A 141 -12.72 31.99 28.59
C ALA A 141 -14.13 32.61 28.55
N GLY A 142 -15.15 31.84 28.17
CA GLY A 142 -16.53 32.34 27.96
C GLY A 142 -17.43 32.24 29.19
N THR A 143 -18.47 33.08 29.23
CA THR A 143 -19.58 32.95 30.19
C THR A 143 -20.50 31.75 29.89
N ASP A 144 -20.35 31.13 28.71
CA ASP A 144 -21.05 29.91 28.29
C ASP A 144 -20.61 28.64 29.02
N ALA A 145 -19.56 28.71 29.84
CA ALA A 145 -19.02 27.56 30.56
C ALA A 145 -20.08 26.79 31.38
N ALA A 146 -21.09 27.50 31.89
CA ALA A 146 -22.19 26.93 32.66
C ALA A 146 -23.44 26.56 31.82
N ASN A 147 -23.44 26.86 30.51
CA ASN A 147 -24.55 26.54 29.64
C ASN A 147 -24.60 25.03 29.38
N LEU A 148 -25.74 24.39 29.67
CA LEU A 148 -25.92 22.95 29.53
C LEU A 148 -25.65 22.45 28.10
N ALA A 149 -26.04 23.22 27.07
CA ALA A 149 -25.78 22.86 25.68
C ALA A 149 -24.27 22.85 25.37
N MET A 150 -23.52 23.81 25.92
CA MET A 150 -22.06 23.87 25.78
C MET A 150 -21.37 22.71 26.51
N VAL A 151 -21.78 22.42 27.75
CA VAL A 151 -21.26 21.29 28.53
C VAL A 151 -21.51 19.96 27.82
N ALA A 152 -22.73 19.74 27.33
CA ALA A 152 -23.09 18.53 26.58
C ALA A 152 -22.27 18.40 25.28
N ALA A 153 -22.14 19.49 24.52
CA ALA A 153 -21.34 19.51 23.30
C ALA A 153 -19.87 19.15 23.59
N VAL A 154 -19.26 19.74 24.62
CA VAL A 154 -17.88 19.43 25.01
C VAL A 154 -17.73 17.96 25.42
N ALA A 155 -18.65 17.44 26.24
CA ALA A 155 -18.61 16.04 26.68
C ALA A 155 -18.70 15.06 25.51
N VAL A 156 -19.63 15.29 24.57
CA VAL A 156 -19.79 14.45 23.37
C VAL A 156 -18.55 14.52 22.48
N SER A 157 -17.98 15.72 22.27
CA SER A 157 -16.77 15.92 21.48
C SER A 157 -15.57 15.18 22.06
N VAL A 158 -15.32 15.32 23.36
CA VAL A 158 -14.23 14.64 24.06
C VAL A 158 -14.42 13.12 24.03
N ALA A 159 -15.62 12.63 24.33
CA ALA A 159 -15.94 11.21 24.29
C ALA A 159 -15.72 10.61 22.88
N SER A 160 -16.13 11.33 21.84
CA SER A 160 -15.97 10.89 20.44
C SER A 160 -14.50 10.78 20.04
N VAL A 161 -13.69 11.79 20.36
CA VAL A 161 -12.25 11.78 20.07
C VAL A 161 -11.54 10.64 20.83
N LEU A 162 -11.86 10.46 22.12
CA LEU A 162 -11.28 9.37 22.93
C LEU A 162 -11.68 7.99 22.40
N PHE A 163 -12.97 7.79 22.11
CA PHE A 163 -13.48 6.52 21.59
C PHE A 163 -12.84 6.14 20.25
N LEU A 164 -12.77 7.07 19.29
CA LEU A 164 -12.16 6.81 17.99
C LEU A 164 -10.64 6.59 18.09
N THR A 165 -9.97 7.29 19.01
CA THR A 165 -8.55 7.07 19.29
C THR A 165 -8.31 5.68 19.85
N LEU A 166 -9.14 5.24 20.80
CA LEU A 166 -9.07 3.90 21.37
C LEU A 166 -9.34 2.83 20.31
N LEU A 167 -10.38 3.00 19.49
CA LEU A 167 -10.68 2.09 18.38
C LEU A 167 -9.50 1.94 17.42
N ARG A 168 -8.82 3.05 17.10
CA ARG A 168 -7.64 3.05 16.24
C ARG A 168 -6.46 2.29 16.85
N ILE A 169 -6.24 2.40 18.16
CA ILE A 169 -5.19 1.67 18.87
C ILE A 169 -5.51 0.17 18.92
N LEU A 170 -6.79 -0.17 19.16
CA LEU A 170 -7.25 -1.55 19.32
C LEU A 170 -7.50 -2.28 17.99
N SER A 171 -7.61 -1.57 16.87
CA SER A 171 -7.81 -2.15 15.53
C SER A 171 -6.51 -2.06 14.73
N PRO A 172 -5.54 -2.98 14.90
CA PRO A 172 -4.36 -2.99 14.07
C PRO A 172 -4.73 -3.13 12.59
N ASP A 173 -3.99 -2.42 11.75
CA ASP A 173 -4.06 -2.58 10.30
C ASP A 173 -3.75 -4.05 9.98
N PRO A 174 -4.70 -4.81 9.40
CA PRO A 174 -4.51 -6.23 9.18
C PRO A 174 -3.53 -6.49 8.04
N GLN A 175 -3.14 -5.44 7.31
CA GLN A 175 -2.19 -5.54 6.22
C GLN A 175 -0.88 -4.85 6.59
N PRO A 176 0.27 -5.53 6.46
CA PRO A 176 1.54 -4.90 6.71
C PRO A 176 1.72 -3.72 5.74
N ARG A 177 2.01 -2.54 6.28
CA ARG A 177 2.63 -1.46 5.51
C ARG A 177 3.87 -2.03 4.84
N ALA A 178 4.09 -1.70 3.56
CA ALA A 178 5.27 -2.17 2.84
C ALA A 178 6.52 -1.80 3.63
N ALA A 179 7.15 -2.80 4.26
CA ALA A 179 8.43 -2.61 4.93
C ALA A 179 9.45 -2.18 3.89
N LEU A 180 10.45 -1.39 4.29
CA LEU A 180 11.53 -1.01 3.40
C LEU A 180 12.12 -2.30 2.78
N ALA A 181 12.27 -2.32 1.46
CA ALA A 181 12.86 -3.45 0.76
C ALA A 181 14.33 -3.61 1.18
N ARG A 182 14.64 -4.67 1.93
CA ARG A 182 15.97 -4.95 2.49
C ARG A 182 16.30 -6.42 2.35
N PHE A 183 17.57 -6.73 2.07
CA PHE A 183 18.08 -8.09 2.05
C PHE A 183 18.52 -8.53 3.44
N HIS A 184 18.17 -9.77 3.79
CA HIS A 184 18.67 -10.43 4.99
C HIS A 184 19.19 -11.83 4.59
N PRO A 185 20.31 -12.28 5.17
CA PRO A 185 20.76 -13.66 4.98
C PRO A 185 19.80 -14.60 5.72
N LEU A 186 19.12 -15.47 4.98
CA LEU A 186 18.25 -16.50 5.55
C LEU A 186 18.80 -17.90 5.22
N GLU A 187 18.78 -18.77 6.21
CA GLU A 187 19.15 -20.17 6.04
C GLU A 187 18.01 -20.94 5.35
N VAL A 188 18.35 -21.81 4.41
CA VAL A 188 17.44 -22.74 3.78
C VAL A 188 17.06 -23.83 4.77
N ALA A 189 15.80 -23.84 5.21
CA ALA A 189 15.26 -24.79 6.16
C ALA A 189 14.83 -26.11 5.49
N ASP A 190 14.34 -26.05 4.25
CA ASP A 190 13.85 -27.20 3.49
C ASP A 190 13.95 -26.96 1.99
N VAL A 191 14.29 -28.00 1.23
CA VAL A 191 14.27 -28.02 -0.24
C VAL A 191 13.47 -29.24 -0.68
N ARG A 192 12.27 -29.00 -1.24
CA ARG A 192 11.36 -30.06 -1.68
C ARG A 192 11.28 -30.12 -3.20
N ARG A 193 11.50 -31.30 -3.78
CA ARG A 193 11.24 -31.53 -5.21
C ARG A 193 9.73 -31.60 -5.47
N GLU A 194 9.20 -30.62 -6.20
CA GLU A 194 7.77 -30.56 -6.54
C GLU A 194 7.47 -31.34 -7.82
N THR A 195 8.35 -31.23 -8.81
CA THR A 195 8.30 -31.96 -10.08
C THR A 195 9.71 -32.25 -10.56
N HIS A 196 9.88 -32.98 -11.66
CA HIS A 196 11.18 -33.21 -12.28
C HIS A 196 11.94 -31.92 -12.64
N SER A 197 11.25 -30.79 -12.80
CA SER A 197 11.81 -29.50 -13.22
C SER A 197 11.54 -28.37 -12.23
N ALA A 198 11.08 -28.64 -11.01
CA ALA A 198 10.84 -27.60 -10.02
C ALA A 198 11.09 -28.05 -8.59
N VAL A 199 11.62 -27.14 -7.78
CA VAL A 199 11.75 -27.29 -6.33
C VAL A 199 11.02 -26.17 -5.60
N SER A 200 10.58 -26.43 -4.37
CA SER A 200 10.19 -25.40 -3.42
C SER A 200 11.23 -25.30 -2.31
N VAL A 201 11.48 -24.08 -1.83
CA VAL A 201 12.52 -23.77 -0.85
C VAL A 201 11.88 -22.99 0.28
N ALA A 202 12.00 -23.49 1.51
CA ALA A 202 11.59 -22.76 2.70
C ALA A 202 12.79 -22.16 3.41
N PHE A 203 12.58 -20.98 3.99
CA PHE A 203 13.62 -20.25 4.70
C PHE A 203 13.32 -20.23 6.20
N ARG A 204 14.36 -20.39 7.01
CA ARG A 204 14.28 -20.20 8.46
C ARG A 204 14.23 -18.70 8.74
N LEU A 205 13.15 -18.26 9.39
CA LEU A 205 12.99 -16.88 9.82
C LEU A 205 13.38 -16.71 11.28
N PRO A 206 14.46 -15.96 11.60
CA PRO A 206 14.75 -15.52 12.95
C PRO A 206 13.57 -14.75 13.55
N ARG A 207 13.35 -14.86 14.87
CA ARG A 207 12.20 -14.24 15.56
C ARG A 207 12.17 -12.72 15.38
N GLU A 208 13.33 -12.10 15.33
CA GLU A 208 13.56 -10.67 15.17
C GLU A 208 13.10 -10.18 13.78
N LEU A 209 13.15 -11.06 12.78
CA LEU A 209 12.78 -10.76 11.40
C LEU A 209 11.33 -11.13 11.07
N ALA A 210 10.64 -11.86 11.95
CA ALA A 210 9.28 -12.33 11.71
C ALA A 210 8.32 -11.18 11.33
N GLY A 211 8.50 -9.98 11.91
CA GLY A 211 7.71 -8.79 11.56
C GLY A 211 7.99 -8.28 10.14
N ALA A 212 9.26 -8.26 9.72
CA ALA A 212 9.70 -7.73 8.42
C ALA A 212 9.31 -8.64 7.24
N TYR A 213 9.14 -9.93 7.50
CA TYR A 213 8.72 -10.93 6.51
C TYR A 213 7.23 -11.27 6.55
N ARG A 214 6.41 -10.49 7.27
CA ARG A 214 4.96 -10.55 7.09
C ARG A 214 4.62 -10.15 5.66
N PHE A 215 3.81 -10.96 4.99
CA PHE A 215 3.43 -10.76 3.61
C PHE A 215 1.91 -10.83 3.44
N ARG A 216 1.45 -10.26 2.33
CA ARG A 216 0.10 -10.45 1.82
C ARG A 216 0.11 -11.60 0.82
N PRO A 217 -0.96 -12.41 0.74
CA PRO A 217 -0.96 -13.53 -0.17
C PRO A 217 -0.80 -13.05 -1.62
N GLY A 218 0.04 -13.72 -2.39
CA GLY A 218 0.38 -13.34 -3.77
C GLY A 218 1.67 -12.51 -3.91
N GLN A 219 2.21 -11.96 -2.81
CA GLN A 219 3.49 -11.26 -2.84
C GLN A 219 4.68 -12.19 -3.15
N HIS A 220 5.82 -11.58 -3.50
CA HIS A 220 7.07 -12.27 -3.80
C HIS A 220 8.23 -11.74 -2.98
N VAL A 221 9.27 -12.55 -2.85
CA VAL A 221 10.59 -12.14 -2.34
C VAL A 221 11.60 -12.16 -3.48
N THR A 222 12.68 -11.39 -3.35
CA THR A 222 13.83 -11.47 -4.28
C THR A 222 14.93 -12.27 -3.63
N LEU A 223 15.43 -13.29 -4.33
CA LEU A 223 16.64 -14.01 -3.95
C LEU A 223 17.84 -13.36 -4.62
N ARG A 224 18.91 -13.15 -3.85
CA ARG A 224 20.22 -12.69 -4.31
C ARG A 224 21.28 -13.74 -3.94
N ALA A 225 22.07 -14.14 -4.91
CA ALA A 225 23.15 -15.12 -4.74
C ALA A 225 24.29 -14.82 -5.71
N ARG A 226 25.51 -15.24 -5.35
CA ARG A 226 26.69 -15.14 -6.22
C ARG A 226 26.93 -16.50 -6.89
N ILE A 227 26.64 -16.60 -8.18
CA ILE A 227 26.70 -17.84 -8.96
C ILE A 227 27.79 -17.65 -10.02
N GLY A 228 28.83 -18.49 -10.00
CA GLY A 228 29.94 -18.39 -10.97
C GLY A 228 30.63 -17.01 -10.96
N GLY A 229 30.81 -16.41 -9.78
CA GLY A 229 31.42 -15.09 -9.62
C GLY A 229 30.50 -13.91 -9.94
N THR A 230 29.30 -14.14 -10.47
CA THR A 230 28.32 -13.11 -10.83
C THR A 230 27.21 -13.01 -9.79
N GLU A 231 26.83 -11.79 -9.40
CA GLU A 231 25.64 -11.58 -8.56
C GLU A 231 24.37 -11.72 -9.43
N VAL A 232 23.47 -12.61 -9.00
CA VAL A 232 22.20 -12.86 -9.68
C VAL A 232 21.06 -12.56 -8.71
N ARG A 233 20.11 -11.71 -9.15
CA ARG A 233 18.88 -11.38 -8.41
C ARG A 233 17.65 -11.88 -9.16
N ARG A 234 16.75 -12.64 -8.54
CA ARG A 234 15.49 -13.07 -9.18
C ARG A 234 14.30 -13.03 -8.20
N PRO A 235 13.12 -12.57 -8.65
CA PRO A 235 11.92 -12.57 -7.83
C PRO A 235 11.22 -13.93 -7.91
N TYR A 236 10.69 -14.40 -6.79
CA TYR A 236 9.86 -15.61 -6.72
C TYR A 236 8.67 -15.39 -5.79
N SER A 237 7.47 -15.65 -6.31
CA SER A 237 6.23 -15.55 -5.52
C SER A 237 6.29 -16.50 -4.33
N ILE A 238 5.84 -16.01 -3.19
CA ILE A 238 5.64 -16.81 -1.99
C ILE A 238 4.50 -17.78 -2.29
N CYS A 239 4.72 -19.07 -2.05
CA CYS A 239 3.77 -20.13 -2.36
C CYS A 239 3.13 -20.77 -1.11
N SER A 240 3.51 -20.33 0.08
CA SER A 240 2.81 -20.61 1.34
C SER A 240 1.66 -19.62 1.58
N GLY A 241 0.62 -20.07 2.28
CA GLY A 241 -0.42 -19.21 2.81
C GLY A 241 0.07 -18.40 4.02
N VAL A 242 -0.56 -17.25 4.28
CA VAL A 242 -0.17 -16.37 5.40
C VAL A 242 -0.35 -17.03 6.77
N ALA A 243 -1.22 -18.05 6.87
CA ALA A 243 -1.50 -18.79 8.10
C ALA A 243 -0.58 -20.02 8.27
N ASP A 244 0.25 -20.36 7.28
CA ASP A 244 1.06 -21.58 7.30
C ASP A 244 2.30 -21.46 8.20
N GLY A 245 2.67 -20.24 8.62
CA GLY A 245 3.83 -19.99 9.49
C GLY A 245 5.19 -20.22 8.80
N GLU A 246 5.22 -20.26 7.47
CA GLU A 246 6.40 -20.56 6.66
C GLU A 246 6.61 -19.53 5.54
N LEU A 247 7.85 -19.16 5.26
CA LEU A 247 8.23 -18.43 4.06
C LEU A 247 8.78 -19.41 3.03
N ARG A 248 7.97 -19.76 2.03
CA ARG A 248 8.35 -20.71 0.97
C ARG A 248 8.17 -20.09 -0.41
N VAL A 249 9.15 -20.32 -1.29
CA VAL A 249 9.07 -19.98 -2.73
C VAL A 249 9.25 -21.23 -3.57
N ALA A 250 8.83 -21.17 -4.84
CA ALA A 250 9.05 -22.26 -5.79
C ALA A 250 9.79 -21.79 -7.04
N VAL A 251 10.75 -22.59 -7.48
CA VAL A 251 11.64 -22.28 -8.60
C VAL A 251 11.56 -23.41 -9.62
N LYS A 252 10.91 -23.11 -10.75
CA LYS A 252 10.95 -23.97 -11.93
C LYS A 252 12.23 -23.72 -12.72
N HIS A 253 12.91 -24.78 -13.12
CA HIS A 253 14.08 -24.74 -13.97
C HIS A 253 13.75 -24.10 -15.33
N ILE A 254 14.52 -23.09 -15.72
CA ILE A 254 14.47 -22.47 -17.04
C ILE A 254 15.81 -22.75 -17.71
N SER A 255 15.77 -23.30 -18.93
CA SER A 255 16.98 -23.56 -19.71
C SER A 255 17.79 -22.28 -19.90
N GLY A 256 19.08 -22.33 -19.57
CA GLY A 256 19.99 -21.17 -19.62
C GLY A 256 19.84 -20.17 -18.46
N GLY A 257 18.93 -20.40 -17.51
CA GLY A 257 18.71 -19.50 -16.39
C GLY A 257 19.60 -19.79 -15.18
N LEU A 258 20.59 -18.94 -14.89
CA LEU A 258 21.56 -19.13 -13.79
C LEU A 258 20.92 -19.48 -12.43
N MET A 259 20.05 -18.60 -11.91
CA MET A 259 19.40 -18.82 -10.60
C MET A 259 18.50 -20.05 -10.61
N SER A 260 17.69 -20.23 -11.66
CA SER A 260 16.75 -21.35 -11.73
C SER A 260 17.46 -22.70 -11.82
N THR A 261 18.62 -22.75 -12.50
CA THR A 261 19.50 -23.92 -12.54
C THR A 261 20.08 -24.17 -11.17
N TRP A 262 20.81 -23.20 -10.62
CA TRP A 262 21.48 -23.33 -9.32
C TRP A 262 20.53 -23.77 -8.18
N VAL A 263 19.33 -23.18 -8.09
CA VAL A 263 18.34 -23.59 -7.08
C VAL A 263 17.87 -25.04 -7.29
N ASN A 264 17.77 -25.51 -8.53
CA ASN A 264 17.32 -26.87 -8.83
C ASN A 264 18.43 -27.94 -8.73
N SER A 265 19.70 -27.57 -8.91
CA SER A 265 20.84 -28.49 -8.95
C SER A 265 21.71 -28.44 -7.69
N ASP A 266 21.99 -27.27 -7.15
CA ASP A 266 23.12 -27.05 -6.23
C ASP A 266 22.69 -26.60 -4.84
N LEU A 267 21.60 -25.84 -4.71
CA LEU A 267 21.10 -25.38 -3.41
C LEU A 267 20.73 -26.57 -2.49
N ARG A 268 21.14 -26.51 -1.22
CA ARG A 268 20.89 -27.51 -0.18
C ARG A 268 20.31 -26.88 1.08
N VAL A 269 19.72 -27.74 1.92
CA VAL A 269 19.35 -27.36 3.30
C VAL A 269 20.59 -26.96 4.08
N GLY A 270 20.50 -25.87 4.84
CA GLY A 270 21.62 -25.28 5.57
C GLY A 270 22.36 -24.19 4.80
N ASP A 271 22.19 -24.08 3.47
CA ASP A 271 22.76 -22.98 2.70
C ASP A 271 22.15 -21.64 3.12
N VAL A 272 22.92 -20.56 3.02
CA VAL A 272 22.45 -19.20 3.30
C VAL A 272 22.23 -18.45 1.99
N VAL A 273 21.05 -17.88 1.83
CA VAL A 273 20.67 -17.07 0.66
C VAL A 273 20.24 -15.70 1.13
N GLU A 274 20.63 -14.65 0.40
CA GLU A 274 20.10 -13.32 0.68
C GLU A 274 18.67 -13.20 0.14
N VAL A 275 17.72 -12.98 1.04
CA VAL A 275 16.31 -12.88 0.73
C VAL A 275 15.84 -11.48 1.05
N MET A 276 15.29 -10.78 0.06
CA MET A 276 14.69 -9.48 0.27
C MET A 276 13.33 -9.60 0.96
N THR A 277 12.98 -8.64 1.82
CA THR A 277 11.65 -8.54 2.41
C THR A 277 10.54 -8.56 1.33
N PRO A 278 9.33 -9.08 1.65
CA PRO A 278 8.26 -9.26 0.67
C PRO A 278 7.87 -7.97 -0.06
N THR A 279 7.75 -8.06 -1.38
CA THR A 279 7.31 -6.98 -2.27
C THR A 279 6.22 -7.48 -3.23
N GLY A 280 5.80 -6.65 -4.19
CA GLY A 280 4.73 -7.00 -5.13
C GLY A 280 3.37 -6.44 -4.73
N THR A 281 2.50 -6.33 -5.74
CA THR A 281 1.13 -5.76 -5.65
C THR A 281 0.06 -6.75 -6.06
N PHE A 282 0.43 -7.86 -6.71
CA PHE A 282 -0.48 -8.95 -6.98
C PHE A 282 -0.82 -9.67 -5.68
N GLY A 283 -2.10 -9.93 -5.45
CA GLY A 283 -2.54 -10.55 -4.21
C GLY A 283 -3.94 -10.16 -3.75
N ALA A 284 -4.51 -10.98 -2.88
CA ALA A 284 -5.83 -10.75 -2.32
C ALA A 284 -5.77 -10.00 -0.99
N SER A 285 -6.70 -9.06 -0.79
CA SER A 285 -6.94 -8.46 0.52
C SER A 285 -7.77 -9.39 1.38
N ILE A 286 -7.24 -9.82 2.52
CA ILE A 286 -7.94 -10.71 3.44
C ILE A 286 -8.97 -9.93 4.28
N ALA A 287 -10.21 -10.40 4.29
CA ALA A 287 -11.31 -9.85 5.06
C ALA A 287 -12.09 -10.98 5.77
N PRO A 288 -11.90 -11.19 7.10
CA PRO A 288 -12.47 -12.35 7.79
C PRO A 288 -14.00 -12.52 7.74
N ARG A 289 -14.74 -11.45 7.46
CA ARG A 289 -16.20 -11.45 7.32
C ARG A 289 -16.68 -11.48 5.86
N ALA A 290 -15.76 -11.45 4.89
CA ALA A 290 -16.11 -11.54 3.49
C ALA A 290 -16.84 -12.86 3.19
N ASN A 291 -17.71 -12.80 2.20
CA ASN A 291 -18.45 -13.91 1.65
C ASN A 291 -18.41 -13.74 0.13
N ARG A 292 -17.36 -14.28 -0.48
CA ARG A 292 -17.06 -14.09 -1.90
C ARG A 292 -16.64 -15.39 -2.57
N HIS A 293 -16.87 -15.47 -3.86
CA HIS A 293 -16.34 -16.49 -4.75
C HIS A 293 -15.06 -15.99 -5.41
N LEU A 294 -13.92 -16.58 -5.03
CA LEU A 294 -12.63 -16.30 -5.64
C LEU A 294 -12.30 -17.34 -6.73
N LEU A 295 -11.92 -16.87 -7.92
CA LEU A 295 -11.41 -17.70 -9.00
C LEU A 295 -9.88 -17.58 -9.10
N GLY A 296 -9.17 -18.67 -8.80
CA GLY A 296 -7.76 -18.79 -9.09
C GLY A 296 -7.55 -19.41 -10.48
N VAL A 297 -6.72 -18.80 -11.31
CA VAL A 297 -6.34 -19.34 -12.62
C VAL A 297 -4.83 -19.37 -12.73
N ALA A 298 -4.27 -20.57 -12.94
CA ALA A 298 -2.84 -20.75 -13.02
C ALA A 298 -2.45 -21.63 -14.22
N ALA A 299 -1.24 -21.41 -14.73
CA ALA A 299 -0.59 -22.36 -15.64
C ALA A 299 0.88 -22.58 -15.27
N GLY A 300 1.29 -23.86 -15.20
CA GLY A 300 2.65 -24.25 -14.84
C GLY A 300 3.09 -23.65 -13.50
N SER A 301 4.20 -22.89 -13.49
CA SER A 301 4.73 -22.26 -12.28
C SER A 301 3.92 -21.06 -11.79
N GLY A 302 2.98 -20.53 -12.59
CA GLY A 302 2.07 -19.45 -12.17
C GLY A 302 1.13 -19.85 -11.02
N ILE A 303 1.14 -21.12 -10.61
CA ILE A 303 0.43 -21.58 -9.42
C ILE A 303 0.96 -20.97 -8.13
N THR A 304 2.21 -20.50 -8.07
CA THR A 304 2.85 -20.08 -6.81
C THR A 304 2.09 -18.94 -6.09
N PRO A 305 1.82 -17.77 -6.70
CA PRO A 305 1.07 -16.72 -6.02
C PRO A 305 -0.39 -17.11 -5.83
N VAL A 306 -0.99 -17.84 -6.78
CA VAL A 306 -2.40 -18.29 -6.71
C VAL A 306 -2.61 -19.26 -5.55
N LEU A 307 -1.67 -20.17 -5.30
CA LEU A 307 -1.70 -21.09 -4.16
C LEU A 307 -1.63 -20.35 -2.83
N SER A 308 -0.79 -19.32 -2.73
CA SER A 308 -0.72 -18.45 -1.54
C SER A 308 -2.05 -17.74 -1.29
N ILE A 309 -2.68 -17.21 -2.34
CA ILE A 309 -4.00 -16.57 -2.30
C ILE A 309 -5.09 -17.53 -1.84
N VAL A 310 -5.26 -18.64 -2.56
CA VAL A 310 -6.32 -19.63 -2.27
C VAL A 310 -6.17 -20.19 -0.86
N SER A 311 -4.95 -20.58 -0.45
CA SER A 311 -4.72 -21.14 0.89
C SER A 311 -5.03 -20.11 1.99
N SER A 312 -4.66 -18.85 1.79
CA SER A 312 -4.88 -17.77 2.76
C SER A 312 -6.37 -17.40 2.89
N VAL A 313 -7.09 -17.29 1.78
CA VAL A 313 -8.53 -16.98 1.77
C VAL A 313 -9.32 -18.11 2.44
N LEU A 314 -9.03 -19.37 2.11
CA LEU A 314 -9.72 -20.50 2.73
C LEU A 314 -9.51 -20.58 4.24
N ALA A 315 -8.29 -20.31 4.70
CA ALA A 315 -7.93 -20.33 6.11
C ALA A 315 -8.53 -19.15 6.91
N LEU A 316 -8.61 -17.95 6.32
CA LEU A 316 -8.93 -16.72 7.04
C LEU A 316 -10.30 -16.11 6.73
N GLU A 317 -11.00 -16.58 5.69
CA GLU A 317 -12.35 -16.12 5.32
C GLU A 317 -13.35 -17.29 5.34
N PRO A 318 -13.88 -17.69 6.51
CA PRO A 318 -14.66 -18.91 6.66
C PRO A 318 -15.93 -19.01 5.80
N ARG A 319 -16.44 -17.89 5.29
CA ARG A 319 -17.64 -17.83 4.44
C ARG A 319 -17.32 -17.76 2.94
N SER A 320 -16.07 -17.47 2.57
CA SER A 320 -15.65 -17.44 1.16
C SER A 320 -15.35 -18.85 0.64
N HIS A 321 -15.54 -19.04 -0.66
CA HIS A 321 -15.17 -20.25 -1.39
C HIS A 321 -14.29 -19.92 -2.60
N CYS A 322 -13.55 -20.92 -3.07
CA CYS A 322 -12.56 -20.78 -4.14
C CYS A 322 -12.73 -21.85 -5.21
N THR A 323 -12.63 -21.45 -6.47
CA THR A 323 -12.42 -22.36 -7.59
C THR A 323 -11.04 -22.14 -8.18
N LEU A 324 -10.26 -23.21 -8.35
CA LEU A 324 -8.94 -23.15 -8.97
C LEU A 324 -8.93 -23.88 -10.31
N LEU A 325 -8.67 -23.16 -11.40
CA LEU A 325 -8.41 -23.72 -12.72
C LEU A 325 -6.90 -23.80 -12.94
N TYR A 326 -6.34 -25.00 -13.06
CA TYR A 326 -4.90 -25.20 -13.13
C TYR A 326 -4.45 -25.98 -14.37
N GLY A 327 -3.87 -25.26 -15.34
CA GLY A 327 -3.40 -25.80 -16.61
C GLY A 327 -1.95 -26.30 -16.59
N ASN A 328 -1.72 -27.52 -17.05
CA ASN A 328 -0.40 -28.16 -17.16
C ASN A 328 -0.27 -28.97 -18.46
N ARG A 329 0.94 -29.47 -18.74
CA ARG A 329 1.18 -30.36 -19.88
C ARG A 329 0.72 -31.78 -19.55
N THR A 330 1.24 -32.34 -18.47
CA THR A 330 0.91 -33.69 -17.97
C THR A 330 0.68 -33.66 -16.46
N VAL A 331 0.24 -34.79 -15.88
CA VAL A 331 0.12 -34.92 -14.41
C VAL A 331 1.47 -34.73 -13.72
N ALA A 332 2.56 -35.18 -14.33
CA ALA A 332 3.91 -35.07 -13.77
C ALA A 332 4.45 -33.63 -13.73
N ASP A 333 3.79 -32.70 -14.43
CA ASP A 333 4.14 -31.27 -14.44
C ASP A 333 3.39 -30.46 -13.37
N ILE A 334 2.40 -31.06 -12.68
CA ILE A 334 1.57 -30.38 -11.68
C ILE A 334 2.42 -30.11 -10.43
N MET A 335 2.89 -28.87 -10.29
CA MET A 335 3.52 -28.42 -9.04
C MET A 335 2.49 -28.44 -7.91
N PHE A 336 2.90 -28.85 -6.72
CA PHE A 336 2.05 -28.91 -5.51
C PHE A 336 0.84 -29.85 -5.61
N GLY A 337 0.79 -30.82 -6.54
CA GLY A 337 -0.39 -31.67 -6.74
C GLY A 337 -0.88 -32.38 -5.48
N ARG A 338 0.02 -32.94 -4.66
CA ARG A 338 -0.35 -33.57 -3.37
C ARG A 338 -0.92 -32.58 -2.36
N GLN A 339 -0.39 -31.36 -2.32
CA GLN A 339 -0.84 -30.29 -1.43
C GLN A 339 -2.20 -29.76 -1.86
N LEU A 340 -2.42 -29.55 -3.17
CA LEU A 340 -3.71 -29.14 -3.72
C LEU A 340 -4.80 -30.17 -3.41
N ALA A 341 -4.52 -31.46 -3.61
CA ALA A 341 -5.47 -32.52 -3.27
C ALA A 341 -5.78 -32.58 -1.76
N ARG A 342 -4.80 -32.27 -0.90
CA ARG A 342 -5.01 -32.18 0.56
C ARG A 342 -5.87 -30.96 0.92
N LEU A 343 -5.58 -29.80 0.33
CA LEU A 343 -6.36 -28.58 0.55
C LEU A 343 -7.81 -28.75 0.10
N GLU A 344 -8.04 -29.35 -1.07
CA GLU A 344 -9.39 -29.61 -1.58
C GLU A 344 -10.20 -30.50 -0.64
N ARG A 345 -9.60 -31.58 -0.11
CA ARG A 345 -10.26 -32.42 0.91
C ARG A 345 -10.50 -31.68 2.22
N GLN A 346 -9.54 -30.88 2.68
CA GLN A 346 -9.64 -30.16 3.95
C GLN A 346 -10.74 -29.11 3.93
N TYR A 347 -10.91 -28.41 2.80
CA TYR A 347 -11.82 -27.28 2.68
C TYR A 347 -13.11 -27.61 1.92
N TRP A 348 -13.39 -28.87 1.60
CA TRP A 348 -14.64 -29.25 0.95
C TRP A 348 -15.88 -28.78 1.77
N PRO A 349 -16.90 -28.17 1.15
CA PRO A 349 -17.09 -27.92 -0.30
C PRO A 349 -16.58 -26.55 -0.80
N ARG A 350 -15.88 -25.79 0.04
CA ARG A 350 -15.40 -24.42 -0.23
C ARG A 350 -14.22 -24.32 -1.20
N LEU A 351 -13.54 -25.42 -1.51
CA LEU A 351 -12.50 -25.45 -2.54
C LEU A 351 -12.83 -26.50 -3.61
N ARG A 352 -12.75 -26.08 -4.87
CA ARG A 352 -12.79 -26.97 -6.03
C ARG A 352 -11.58 -26.74 -6.92
N VAL A 353 -10.85 -27.81 -7.26
CA VAL A 353 -9.68 -27.76 -8.13
C VAL A 353 -9.99 -28.49 -9.44
N VAL A 354 -9.81 -27.80 -10.56
CA VAL A 354 -10.01 -28.35 -11.91
C VAL A 354 -8.67 -28.31 -12.64
N HIS A 355 -8.15 -29.49 -12.95
CA HIS A 355 -6.91 -29.63 -13.71
C HIS A 355 -7.19 -29.69 -15.21
N LEU A 356 -6.43 -28.93 -16.00
CA LEU A 356 -6.45 -28.98 -17.45
C LEU A 356 -5.12 -29.50 -17.98
N LEU A 357 -5.12 -30.60 -18.75
CA LEU A 357 -3.90 -31.24 -19.26
C LEU A 357 -3.82 -31.22 -20.78
N SER A 358 -2.82 -30.51 -21.31
CA SER A 358 -2.70 -30.26 -22.75
C SER A 358 -1.95 -31.32 -23.56
N ARG A 359 -1.26 -32.27 -22.91
CA ARG A 359 -0.44 -33.31 -23.56
C ARG A 359 -0.70 -34.72 -23.01
N GLN A 360 -1.82 -34.94 -22.34
CA GLN A 360 -2.18 -36.24 -21.79
C GLN A 360 -3.71 -36.43 -21.81
N PRO A 361 -4.22 -37.58 -22.25
CA PRO A 361 -5.63 -37.94 -22.08
C PRO A 361 -5.99 -38.01 -20.59
N VAL A 362 -7.17 -37.52 -20.23
CA VAL A 362 -7.63 -37.49 -18.83
C VAL A 362 -9.06 -37.98 -18.71
N LYS A 363 -9.39 -38.48 -17.52
CA LYS A 363 -10.77 -38.74 -17.09
C LYS A 363 -11.26 -37.58 -16.23
N PRO A 364 -12.58 -37.32 -16.18
CA PRO A 364 -13.16 -36.36 -15.24
C PRO A 364 -12.71 -36.61 -13.79
N PRO A 365 -12.49 -35.57 -12.97
CA PRO A 365 -12.86 -34.17 -13.22
C PRO A 365 -11.82 -33.36 -14.02
N ALA A 366 -10.69 -33.96 -14.42
CA ALA A 366 -9.70 -33.28 -15.25
C ALA A 366 -10.19 -33.12 -16.70
N ILE A 367 -9.81 -32.02 -17.34
CA ILE A 367 -10.25 -31.63 -18.68
C ILE A 367 -9.07 -31.69 -19.66
N PRO A 368 -9.21 -32.34 -20.83
CA PRO A 368 -8.15 -32.34 -21.83
C PRO A 368 -8.02 -30.96 -22.49
N GLY A 369 -6.79 -30.57 -22.81
CA GLY A 369 -6.51 -29.35 -23.56
C GLY A 369 -5.91 -28.21 -22.74
N ARG A 370 -5.94 -27.01 -23.32
CA ARG A 370 -5.47 -25.77 -22.69
C ARG A 370 -6.64 -24.98 -22.14
N LEU A 371 -6.36 -24.11 -21.18
CA LEU A 371 -7.35 -23.15 -20.73
C LEU A 371 -7.52 -22.06 -21.79
N THR A 372 -8.72 -21.95 -22.33
CA THR A 372 -9.14 -20.98 -23.37
C THR A 372 -10.47 -20.34 -22.95
N ALA A 373 -10.87 -19.27 -23.63
CA ALA A 373 -12.19 -18.65 -23.42
C ALA A 373 -13.35 -19.65 -23.59
N GLY A 374 -13.26 -20.54 -24.58
CA GLY A 374 -14.27 -21.58 -24.80
C GLY A 374 -14.37 -22.58 -23.66
N VAL A 375 -13.24 -23.05 -23.13
CA VAL A 375 -13.24 -23.96 -21.96
C VAL A 375 -13.74 -23.24 -20.71
N LEU A 376 -13.39 -21.97 -20.53
CA LEU A 376 -13.89 -21.17 -19.41
C LEU A 376 -15.42 -21.01 -19.48
N ALA A 377 -15.98 -20.75 -20.66
CA ALA A 377 -17.42 -20.66 -20.87
C ALA A 377 -18.14 -21.97 -20.57
N GLU A 378 -17.60 -23.12 -21.03
CA GLU A 378 -18.15 -24.44 -20.71
C GLU A 378 -18.17 -24.70 -19.19
N LEU A 379 -17.08 -24.33 -18.52
CA LEU A 379 -16.96 -24.46 -17.07
C LEU A 379 -17.91 -23.51 -16.33
N ALA A 380 -18.13 -22.29 -16.85
CA ALA A 380 -18.92 -21.29 -16.17
C ALA A 380 -20.33 -21.78 -15.81
N ASP A 381 -20.96 -22.53 -16.70
CA ASP A 381 -22.28 -23.11 -16.48
C ASP A 381 -22.21 -24.37 -15.59
N ARG A 382 -21.20 -25.23 -15.78
CA ARG A 382 -21.07 -26.51 -15.06
C ARG A 382 -20.66 -26.36 -13.60
N ILE A 383 -19.90 -25.33 -13.26
CA ILE A 383 -19.28 -25.17 -11.93
C ILE A 383 -19.52 -23.79 -11.30
N GLY A 384 -20.43 -23.00 -11.89
CA GLY A 384 -20.92 -21.74 -11.31
C GLY A 384 -19.90 -20.61 -11.34
N LEU A 385 -19.20 -20.40 -12.45
CA LEU A 385 -18.22 -19.28 -12.56
C LEU A 385 -18.86 -17.94 -12.93
N ARG A 386 -20.19 -17.88 -13.11
CA ARG A 386 -20.91 -16.63 -13.40
C ARG A 386 -21.07 -15.71 -12.18
N THR A 387 -20.78 -16.21 -10.99
CA THR A 387 -20.90 -15.49 -9.71
C THR A 387 -19.53 -15.20 -9.08
N VAL A 388 -18.47 -15.11 -9.89
CA VAL A 388 -17.12 -14.80 -9.41
C VAL A 388 -17.01 -13.31 -9.06
N ASP A 389 -16.61 -13.03 -7.83
CA ASP A 389 -16.38 -11.66 -7.35
C ASP A 389 -14.97 -11.16 -7.74
N GLU A 390 -13.96 -12.03 -7.61
CA GLU A 390 -12.57 -11.71 -7.92
C GLU A 390 -11.86 -12.89 -8.60
N ALA A 391 -11.04 -12.58 -9.61
CA ALA A 391 -10.25 -13.55 -10.36
C ALA A 391 -8.76 -13.19 -10.35
N TYR A 392 -7.91 -14.17 -10.01
CA TYR A 392 -6.46 -14.02 -9.94
C TYR A 392 -5.78 -14.94 -10.97
N LEU A 393 -5.24 -14.34 -12.03
CA LEU A 393 -4.71 -15.04 -13.20
C LEU A 393 -3.18 -14.92 -13.23
N CYS A 394 -2.48 -16.06 -13.28
CA CYS A 394 -1.03 -16.09 -13.42
C CYS A 394 -0.58 -17.19 -14.39
N GLY A 395 0.09 -16.79 -15.48
CA GLY A 395 0.54 -17.72 -16.52
C GLY A 395 1.00 -17.01 -17.79
N PRO A 396 1.04 -17.72 -18.94
CA PRO A 396 1.40 -17.14 -20.23
C PRO A 396 0.52 -15.93 -20.58
N ALA A 397 1.14 -14.88 -21.12
CA ALA A 397 0.46 -13.61 -21.40
C ALA A 397 -0.77 -13.77 -22.33
N SER A 398 -0.66 -14.62 -23.35
CA SER A 398 -1.78 -14.92 -24.27
C SER A 398 -2.98 -15.52 -23.54
N MET A 399 -2.74 -16.50 -22.65
CA MET A 399 -3.78 -17.14 -21.85
C MET A 399 -4.44 -16.12 -20.91
N THR A 400 -3.65 -15.34 -20.17
CA THR A 400 -4.21 -14.39 -19.20
C THR A 400 -5.00 -13.26 -19.87
N ALA A 401 -4.58 -12.81 -21.06
CA ALA A 401 -5.29 -11.79 -21.83
C ALA A 401 -6.63 -12.32 -22.33
N GLU A 402 -6.62 -13.50 -22.97
CA GLU A 402 -7.84 -14.16 -23.48
C GLU A 402 -8.87 -14.40 -22.37
N LEU A 403 -8.42 -14.89 -21.21
CA LEU A 403 -9.33 -15.21 -20.09
C LEU A 403 -9.85 -13.97 -19.37
N ARG A 404 -9.07 -12.89 -19.29
CA ARG A 404 -9.57 -11.60 -18.79
C ARG A 404 -10.75 -11.14 -19.61
N ASP A 405 -10.60 -11.12 -20.94
CA ASP A 405 -11.64 -10.64 -21.84
C ASP A 405 -12.89 -11.52 -21.74
N ALA A 406 -12.72 -12.84 -21.61
CA ALA A 406 -13.82 -13.78 -21.38
C ALA A 406 -14.52 -13.59 -20.02
N LEU A 407 -13.78 -13.36 -18.93
CA LEU A 407 -14.36 -13.10 -17.60
C LEU A 407 -15.15 -11.80 -17.58
N SER A 408 -14.61 -10.73 -18.19
CA SER A 408 -15.32 -9.46 -18.35
C SER A 408 -16.60 -9.64 -19.16
N ALA A 409 -16.57 -10.40 -20.26
CA ALA A 409 -17.77 -10.70 -21.06
C ALA A 409 -18.82 -11.52 -20.30
N MET A 410 -18.41 -12.31 -19.29
CA MET A 410 -19.32 -13.05 -18.40
C MET A 410 -19.85 -12.21 -17.23
N GLY A 411 -19.41 -10.96 -17.07
CA GLY A 411 -19.90 -10.02 -16.06
C GLY A 411 -19.00 -9.84 -14.83
N THR A 412 -17.79 -10.41 -14.81
CA THR A 412 -16.82 -10.11 -13.74
C THR A 412 -16.31 -8.67 -13.89
N PRO A 413 -16.40 -7.80 -12.86
CA PRO A 413 -15.89 -6.44 -12.92
C PRO A 413 -14.39 -6.41 -13.24
N THR A 414 -13.95 -5.46 -14.07
CA THR A 414 -12.55 -5.41 -14.54
C THR A 414 -11.59 -5.20 -13.38
N GLU A 415 -11.99 -4.39 -12.40
CA GLU A 415 -11.26 -4.15 -11.15
C GLU A 415 -11.10 -5.40 -10.27
N GLY A 416 -11.97 -6.40 -10.44
CA GLY A 416 -11.90 -7.70 -9.78
C GLY A 416 -11.06 -8.72 -10.54
N ILE A 417 -10.50 -8.39 -11.71
CA ILE A 417 -9.63 -9.28 -12.49
C ILE A 417 -8.18 -8.83 -12.35
N HIS A 418 -7.38 -9.64 -11.67
CA HIS A 418 -5.99 -9.37 -11.37
C HIS A 418 -5.09 -10.30 -12.18
N ILE A 419 -4.03 -9.76 -12.78
CA ILE A 419 -3.10 -10.52 -13.62
C ILE A 419 -1.66 -10.30 -13.16
N GLU A 420 -0.88 -11.38 -13.10
CA GLU A 420 0.57 -11.33 -12.92
C GLU A 420 1.30 -12.06 -14.04
N HIS A 421 2.42 -11.47 -14.49
CA HIS A 421 3.28 -12.01 -15.54
C HIS A 421 4.69 -12.28 -15.01
N PHE A 422 5.20 -13.49 -15.26
CA PHE A 422 6.58 -13.85 -14.88
C PHE A 422 7.61 -13.57 -15.98
N VAL A 423 7.15 -13.42 -17.23
CA VAL A 423 8.00 -13.11 -18.37
C VAL A 423 7.65 -11.71 -18.86
N PRO A 424 8.64 -10.81 -18.96
CA PRO A 424 8.39 -9.48 -19.49
C PRO A 424 8.06 -9.50 -20.98
N PRO A 425 7.22 -8.58 -21.47
CA PRO A 425 7.16 -8.29 -22.90
C PRO A 425 8.53 -7.72 -23.36
N PRO A 426 8.88 -7.87 -24.65
CA PRO A 426 10.08 -7.22 -25.20
C PRO A 426 10.06 -5.72 -24.93
N VAL A 427 11.15 -5.17 -24.39
CA VAL A 427 11.31 -3.72 -24.20
C VAL A 427 11.97 -3.15 -25.47
N PRO A 428 11.40 -2.12 -26.12
CA PRO A 428 12.07 -1.48 -27.24
C PRO A 428 13.39 -0.83 -26.77
N VAL A 429 14.48 -1.15 -27.46
CA VAL A 429 15.77 -0.49 -27.26
C VAL A 429 15.65 0.91 -27.86
N VAL A 430 15.77 1.94 -27.03
CA VAL A 430 15.86 3.32 -27.50
C VAL A 430 17.35 3.61 -27.73
N GLU A 431 17.71 4.13 -28.92
CA GLU A 431 19.09 4.44 -29.28
C GLU A 431 19.72 5.48 -28.34
N GLU A 432 21.02 5.31 -28.08
CA GLU A 432 21.84 6.22 -27.26
C GLU A 432 21.97 7.59 -27.96
N GLY A 433 21.24 8.59 -27.48
CA GLY A 433 21.32 9.96 -27.97
C GLY A 433 21.98 10.91 -26.95
N GLY A 434 23.25 11.28 -27.19
CA GLY A 434 23.95 12.50 -26.70
C GLY A 434 24.17 12.67 -25.19
N GLN A 435 25.25 13.33 -24.75
CA GLN A 435 25.47 13.63 -23.32
C GLN A 435 24.46 14.68 -22.80
N LEU A 436 23.50 14.25 -21.97
CA LEU A 436 22.73 15.15 -21.11
C LEU A 436 23.45 15.24 -19.75
N ASN A 437 23.90 16.43 -19.36
CA ASN A 437 24.58 16.65 -18.07
C ASN A 437 23.55 17.00 -16.98
N ARG A 438 22.63 16.09 -16.68
CA ARG A 438 21.53 16.28 -15.72
C ARG A 438 21.84 15.62 -14.38
N SER A 439 21.19 16.10 -13.31
CA SER A 439 21.24 15.45 -12.00
C SER A 439 19.85 15.28 -11.41
N MET A 440 19.64 14.18 -10.70
CA MET A 440 18.45 13.90 -9.91
C MET A 440 18.82 13.57 -8.46
N THR A 441 17.88 13.66 -7.54
CA THR A 441 18.06 13.23 -6.15
C THR A 441 17.29 11.93 -5.91
N ILE A 442 17.99 10.89 -5.43
CA ILE A 442 17.37 9.63 -5.02
C ILE A 442 17.34 9.56 -3.50
N VAL A 443 16.15 9.36 -2.93
CA VAL A 443 15.95 9.13 -1.50
C VAL A 443 15.74 7.64 -1.24
N HIS A 444 16.65 7.02 -0.52
CA HIS A 444 16.54 5.62 -0.12
C HIS A 444 17.21 5.36 1.24
N ALA A 445 16.57 4.53 2.06
CA ALA A 445 17.03 4.16 3.40
C ALA A 445 17.30 5.37 4.31
N GLY A 446 16.50 6.44 4.16
CA GLY A 446 16.64 7.68 4.92
C GLY A 446 17.69 8.66 4.40
N SER A 447 18.45 8.29 3.36
CA SER A 447 19.49 9.13 2.76
C SER A 447 19.04 9.70 1.43
N ALA A 448 19.30 10.99 1.19
CA ALA A 448 19.09 11.65 -0.09
C ALA A 448 20.45 11.81 -0.80
N THR A 449 20.60 11.19 -1.98
CA THR A 449 21.85 11.22 -2.76
C THR A 449 21.60 11.86 -4.10
N ARG A 450 22.38 12.89 -4.44
CA ARG A 450 22.36 13.52 -5.76
C ARG A 450 23.18 12.68 -6.74
N VAL A 451 22.57 12.28 -7.84
CA VAL A 451 23.12 11.37 -8.84
C VAL A 451 23.10 12.04 -10.21
N ARG A 452 24.21 11.95 -10.94
CA ARG A 452 24.27 12.37 -12.35
C ARG A 452 23.53 11.36 -13.22
N VAL A 453 22.79 11.82 -14.23
CA VAL A 453 22.01 10.98 -15.14
C VAL A 453 22.58 11.10 -16.54
N SER A 454 23.00 9.99 -17.13
CA SER A 454 23.40 9.96 -18.53
C SER A 454 22.17 9.90 -19.44
N ALA A 455 22.25 10.36 -20.69
CA ALA A 455 21.10 10.29 -21.57
C ALA A 455 20.67 8.85 -21.84
N GLY A 456 19.35 8.63 -21.91
CA GLY A 456 18.78 7.30 -22.11
C GLY A 456 18.90 6.35 -20.90
N GLU A 457 19.63 6.73 -19.85
CA GLU A 457 19.81 5.93 -18.63
C GLU A 457 18.53 5.94 -17.78
N THR A 458 18.16 4.79 -17.23
CA THR A 458 17.00 4.70 -16.33
C THR A 458 17.34 5.27 -14.95
N ILE A 459 16.31 5.61 -14.18
CA ILE A 459 16.48 6.07 -12.79
C ILE A 459 17.22 5.01 -11.96
N LEU A 460 16.88 3.74 -12.15
CA LEU A 460 17.54 2.63 -11.46
C LEU A 460 19.02 2.57 -11.84
N ASP A 461 19.34 2.57 -13.14
CA ASP A 461 20.72 2.39 -13.61
C ASP A 461 21.63 3.52 -13.14
N SER A 462 21.12 4.75 -13.18
CA SER A 462 21.81 5.93 -12.65
C SER A 462 22.16 5.77 -11.18
N GLY A 463 21.20 5.31 -10.37
CA GLY A 463 21.40 5.10 -8.94
C GLY A 463 22.38 3.96 -8.63
N LEU A 464 22.29 2.83 -9.34
CA LEU A 464 23.22 1.70 -9.19
C LEU A 464 24.65 2.11 -9.59
N ARG A 465 24.82 2.87 -10.67
CA ARG A 465 26.12 3.40 -11.09
C ARG A 465 26.73 4.36 -10.07
N ALA A 466 25.89 5.12 -9.36
CA ALA A 466 26.31 5.96 -8.24
C ALA A 466 26.59 5.17 -6.94
N GLY A 467 26.50 3.83 -6.97
CA GLY A 467 26.80 2.96 -5.83
C GLY A 467 25.66 2.81 -4.82
N LEU A 468 24.43 3.21 -5.16
CA LEU A 468 23.26 3.01 -4.29
C LEU A 468 22.78 1.56 -4.37
N ASP A 469 22.57 0.88 -3.23
CA ASP A 469 21.92 -0.45 -3.21
C ASP A 469 20.38 -0.29 -3.24
N LEU A 470 19.88 0.12 -4.40
CA LEU A 470 18.45 0.33 -4.61
C LEU A 470 17.68 -1.00 -4.66
N PRO A 471 16.40 -1.04 -4.28
CA PRO A 471 15.60 -2.23 -4.39
C PRO A 471 15.24 -2.49 -5.86
N TYR A 472 15.74 -3.60 -6.43
CA TYR A 472 15.36 -4.07 -7.77
C TYR A 472 15.50 -5.59 -7.89
N SER A 473 14.92 -6.14 -8.96
CA SER A 473 15.02 -7.58 -9.26
C SER A 473 15.03 -7.85 -10.77
N CYS A 474 13.90 -7.77 -11.46
CA CYS A 474 13.79 -8.19 -12.88
C CYS A 474 14.44 -7.25 -13.91
N ARG A 475 14.61 -5.95 -13.58
CA ARG A 475 15.03 -4.88 -14.50
C ARG A 475 14.20 -4.75 -15.81
N SER A 476 12.99 -5.29 -15.84
CA SER A 476 12.11 -5.30 -17.01
C SER A 476 10.70 -4.75 -16.72
N GLY A 477 10.47 -4.28 -15.50
CA GLY A 477 9.21 -3.67 -15.06
C GLY A 477 8.10 -4.64 -14.67
N VAL A 478 8.32 -5.96 -14.68
CA VAL A 478 7.25 -6.92 -14.31
C VAL A 478 7.14 -7.18 -12.81
N CYS A 479 8.26 -7.21 -12.08
CA CYS A 479 8.24 -7.60 -10.66
C CYS A 479 7.80 -6.48 -9.71
N GLY A 480 7.80 -5.22 -10.13
CA GLY A 480 7.47 -4.09 -9.25
C GLY A 480 8.40 -3.85 -8.04
N THR A 481 9.53 -4.57 -7.89
CA THR A 481 10.46 -4.35 -6.78
C THR A 481 11.10 -2.95 -6.82
N CYS A 482 11.38 -2.43 -8.02
CA CYS A 482 11.96 -1.10 -8.22
C CYS A 482 10.95 0.04 -8.22
N ARG A 483 9.77 -0.17 -7.62
CA ARG A 483 8.83 0.93 -7.47
C ARG A 483 9.50 2.06 -6.68
N ALA A 484 9.18 3.29 -7.02
CA ALA A 484 9.55 4.47 -6.26
C ALA A 484 8.47 5.56 -6.45
N VAL A 485 8.59 6.68 -5.76
CA VAL A 485 7.70 7.82 -5.88
C VAL A 485 8.47 9.02 -6.44
N ALA A 486 8.04 9.60 -7.55
CA ALA A 486 8.45 10.93 -7.98
C ALA A 486 7.88 11.97 -7.01
N CYS A 487 8.73 12.50 -6.14
CA CYS A 487 8.39 13.53 -5.18
C CYS A 487 8.30 14.90 -5.85
N GLU A 488 9.22 15.16 -6.79
CA GLU A 488 9.39 16.41 -7.53
C GLU A 488 9.92 16.11 -8.95
N GLY A 489 9.65 17.02 -9.88
CA GLY A 489 10.05 16.89 -11.29
C GLY A 489 9.19 15.92 -12.11
N GLU A 490 9.45 15.88 -13.42
CA GLU A 490 8.73 15.03 -14.37
C GLU A 490 9.55 13.80 -14.75
N VAL A 491 8.86 12.67 -14.92
CA VAL A 491 9.45 11.36 -15.21
C VAL A 491 8.63 10.68 -16.30
N SER A 492 9.29 10.18 -17.34
CA SER A 492 8.68 9.33 -18.37
C SER A 492 8.82 7.85 -18.00
N ASP A 493 7.88 7.01 -18.46
CA ASP A 493 7.85 5.56 -18.24
C ASP A 493 8.52 4.73 -19.37
N GLY A 494 9.13 5.41 -20.34
CA GLY A 494 9.81 4.81 -21.48
C GLY A 494 8.89 4.15 -22.51
N ALA A 495 7.57 4.32 -22.41
CA ALA A 495 6.60 3.68 -23.30
C ALA A 495 5.56 4.66 -23.88
N GLY A 496 5.95 5.88 -24.24
CA GLY A 496 5.15 6.78 -25.08
C GLY A 496 3.73 7.15 -24.57
N SER A 497 3.32 6.73 -23.38
CA SER A 497 2.03 7.08 -22.79
C SER A 497 2.22 8.23 -21.81
N GLY A 498 1.85 9.44 -22.25
CA GLY A 498 1.60 10.57 -21.37
C GLY A 498 0.44 10.26 -20.42
N GLY A 499 0.73 9.58 -19.31
CA GLY A 499 -0.20 9.39 -18.21
C GLY A 499 -0.25 10.63 -17.33
N ARG A 500 -1.12 11.59 -17.66
CA ARG A 500 -1.43 12.69 -16.75
C ARG A 500 -2.43 12.25 -15.68
N ALA A 501 -2.11 12.64 -14.43
CA ALA A 501 -2.95 12.74 -13.25
C ALA A 501 -3.31 11.43 -12.49
N ASN A 502 -2.37 10.92 -11.68
CA ASN A 502 -2.50 10.68 -10.22
C ASN A 502 -1.34 9.87 -9.60
N ASP A 503 -0.52 9.22 -10.41
CA ASP A 503 0.46 8.25 -9.92
C ASP A 503 1.87 8.83 -9.88
N ARG A 504 2.24 9.41 -8.72
CA ARG A 504 3.66 9.65 -8.42
C ARG A 504 4.46 8.35 -8.36
N VAL A 505 3.83 7.18 -8.37
CA VAL A 505 4.52 5.88 -8.30
C VAL A 505 5.03 5.48 -9.68
N LEU A 506 6.33 5.22 -9.78
CA LEU A 506 7.03 4.86 -11.01
C LEU A 506 7.79 3.53 -10.85
N LEU A 507 8.24 2.94 -11.97
CA LEU A 507 9.15 1.80 -11.98
C LEU A 507 10.55 2.28 -12.38
N ALA A 508 11.46 2.40 -11.41
CA ALA A 508 12.77 3.02 -11.65
C ALA A 508 13.59 2.32 -12.74
N CYS A 509 13.37 1.03 -12.99
CA CYS A 509 14.06 0.28 -14.05
C CYS A 509 13.53 0.54 -15.48
N ARG A 510 12.46 1.32 -15.63
CA ARG A 510 11.89 1.72 -16.92
C ARG A 510 11.84 3.23 -17.07
N SER A 511 11.66 3.91 -15.94
CA SER A 511 11.45 5.34 -15.89
C SER A 511 12.74 6.15 -16.07
N ARG A 512 12.60 7.34 -16.66
CA ARG A 512 13.68 8.30 -16.93
C ARG A 512 13.27 9.70 -16.48
N PRO A 513 14.19 10.52 -15.96
CA PRO A 513 13.88 11.89 -15.59
C PRO A 513 13.77 12.77 -16.85
N ASP A 514 12.64 13.47 -17.01
CA ASP A 514 12.37 14.35 -18.15
C ASP A 514 12.78 15.81 -17.87
N SER A 515 12.82 16.20 -16.59
CA SER A 515 13.24 17.53 -16.12
C SER A 515 14.57 17.50 -15.35
N ASP A 516 15.16 18.68 -15.12
CA ASP A 516 16.23 18.86 -14.14
C ASP A 516 15.67 18.76 -12.71
N ASP A 517 16.53 18.39 -11.75
CA ASP A 517 16.24 18.33 -10.30
C ASP A 517 15.07 17.41 -9.88
N VAL A 518 14.83 16.33 -10.63
CA VAL A 518 13.86 15.28 -10.24
C VAL A 518 14.24 14.68 -8.88
N VAL A 519 13.26 14.53 -7.98
CA VAL A 519 13.43 13.84 -6.69
C VAL A 519 12.61 12.56 -6.68
N VAL A 520 13.28 11.41 -6.52
CA VAL A 520 12.66 10.08 -6.50
C VAL A 520 12.91 9.41 -5.16
N SER A 521 11.86 8.98 -4.48
CA SER A 521 11.95 8.29 -3.18
C SER A 521 11.49 6.84 -3.24
N PHE A 522 12.36 5.91 -2.88
CA PHE A 522 12.03 4.50 -2.67
C PHE A 522 11.38 4.25 -1.30
N ASP A 523 11.57 5.18 -0.36
CA ASP A 523 11.04 5.08 1.01
C ASP A 523 9.56 5.51 1.09
N ALA A 524 9.06 6.20 0.07
CA ALA A 524 7.72 6.78 0.07
C ALA A 524 6.58 5.79 -0.25
N LEU A 525 6.88 4.53 -0.57
CA LEU A 525 5.91 3.49 -0.96
C LEU A 525 5.16 2.81 0.19
N GLY A 526 5.66 2.94 1.43
CA GLY A 526 5.13 2.24 2.61
C GLY A 526 4.40 3.13 3.63
N SER A 527 4.17 4.40 3.30
CA SER A 527 3.69 5.44 4.23
C SER A 527 2.17 5.64 4.24
#